data_AF-X1QT76-F1
#
_entry.id   AF-X1QT76-F1
#
_cell.length_a   1.000
_cell.length_b   1.000
_cell.length_c   1.000
_cell.angle_alpha   90.00
_cell.angle_beta   90.00
_cell.angle_gamma   90.00
#
_symmetry.space_group_name_H-M   'P 1'
#
loop_
_entity.id
_entity.type
_entity.pdbx_description
1 polymer ?
#
loop_
_entity_poly.entity_id
_entity_poly.type
_entity_poly.pdbx_seq_one_letter_code
_entity_poly.pdbx_strand_id
1 'polypeptide(L)'
;MSNYSGVLELSPKPRTYKTFKYDASPFFFYIDVLPLDVSQYDIPHHVEMLESVQSSPIMPLPLRVDRVFNGKSTILIRPREPVSFSIDEYLAVIDPQQFIQSGITKLLYFTEVRASREFVSSLTLENAREWWNSTKNLYGKLRSLEEDFVAFLKAYLHIMVKAKVNNEDLISAATKYCELIRDVCNQRIQEKYIIVEMKEKEKLVDLYEMKEGKVFEQRFRRTKREILNPTFVDIE
;
A
#
# COMPACT_ATOMS: atom_id res chain seq x y z
N MET A 1 -37.01 42.04 20.74
CA MET A 1 -35.86 41.45 21.46
C MET A 1 -35.90 39.95 21.22
N SER A 2 -34.86 39.47 20.51
CA SER A 2 -34.40 38.12 20.21
C SER A 2 -35.35 36.92 20.33
N ASN A 3 -35.73 36.37 19.18
CA ASN A 3 -36.22 35.00 19.03
C ASN A 3 -35.04 34.02 19.15
N TYR A 4 -35.10 33.09 20.10
CA TYR A 4 -34.20 31.93 20.15
C TYR A 4 -34.64 30.92 19.09
N SER A 5 -34.02 30.97 17.91
CA SER A 5 -34.03 29.86 16.96
C SER A 5 -32.90 28.90 17.32
N GLY A 6 -33.23 27.82 18.04
CA GLY A 6 -32.31 26.72 18.29
C GLY A 6 -32.00 26.01 16.98
N VAL A 7 -30.84 26.33 16.41
CA VAL A 7 -30.25 25.54 15.31
C VAL A 7 -29.75 24.24 15.95
N LEU A 8 -30.45 23.14 15.70
CA LEU A 8 -29.93 21.80 15.90
C LEU A 8 -28.71 21.64 14.98
N GLU A 9 -27.51 21.88 15.52
CA GLU A 9 -26.28 21.41 14.91
C GLU A 9 -26.33 19.87 14.90
N LEU A 10 -26.78 19.33 13.77
CA LEU A 10 -26.55 17.95 13.41
C LEU A 10 -25.03 17.78 13.30
N SER A 11 -24.43 17.34 14.40
CA SER A 11 -23.08 16.77 14.37
C SER A 11 -23.07 15.71 13.27
N PRO A 12 -22.14 15.77 12.30
CA PRO A 12 -22.09 14.78 11.25
C PRO A 12 -21.95 13.41 11.91
N LYS A 13 -22.89 12.50 11.63
CA LYS A 13 -22.79 11.10 12.07
C LYS A 13 -21.39 10.61 11.67
N PRO A 14 -20.64 9.95 12.57
CA PRO A 14 -19.39 9.31 12.18
C PRO A 14 -19.71 8.38 11.00
N ARG A 15 -19.12 8.67 9.84
CA ARG A 15 -19.24 7.80 8.68
C ARG A 15 -18.53 6.52 9.04
N THR A 16 -19.29 5.49 9.41
CA THR A 16 -18.76 4.13 9.58
C THR A 16 -18.35 3.63 8.20
N TYR A 17 -17.04 3.61 7.95
CA TYR A 17 -16.48 3.15 6.68
C TYR A 17 -16.49 1.63 6.65
N LYS A 18 -17.60 1.03 6.17
CA LYS A 18 -17.62 -0.40 5.81
C LYS A 18 -16.74 -0.61 4.59
N THR A 19 -15.52 -1.08 4.83
CA THR A 19 -14.48 -1.27 3.82
C THR A 19 -14.13 -2.75 3.77
N PHE A 20 -13.89 -3.31 2.57
CA PHE A 20 -13.47 -4.71 2.48
C PHE A 20 -12.01 -4.83 2.96
N LYS A 21 -11.55 -5.98 3.50
CA LYS A 21 -10.12 -6.13 3.89
C LYS A 21 -9.15 -5.87 2.74
N TYR A 22 -9.55 -6.14 1.50
CA TYR A 22 -8.74 -5.83 0.31
C TYR A 22 -8.65 -4.34 -0.03
N ASP A 23 -9.51 -3.50 0.56
CA ASP A 23 -9.49 -2.05 0.40
C ASP A 23 -8.62 -1.38 1.48
N ALA A 24 -8.31 -2.11 2.56
CA ALA A 24 -7.19 -1.82 3.44
C ALA A 24 -5.94 -2.42 2.79
N SER A 25 -5.30 -1.63 1.93
CA SER A 25 -4.05 -2.10 1.32
C SER A 25 -2.92 -1.83 2.29
N PRO A 26 -2.14 -2.85 2.70
CA PRO A 26 -0.80 -2.58 3.16
C PRO A 26 -0.10 -1.84 2.02
N PHE A 27 0.55 -0.74 2.34
CA PHE A 27 1.48 -0.11 1.40
C PHE A 27 2.62 -1.09 1.17
N PHE A 28 2.42 -2.01 0.24
CA PHE A 28 3.52 -2.80 -0.24
C PHE A 28 4.29 -1.93 -1.21
N PHE A 29 5.58 -1.80 -0.96
CA PHE A 29 6.51 -1.28 -1.94
C PHE A 29 7.34 -2.46 -2.44
N TYR A 30 7.42 -2.65 -3.75
CA TYR A 30 8.47 -3.46 -4.34
C TYR A 30 9.68 -2.57 -4.63
N ILE A 31 10.82 -3.19 -4.80
CA ILE A 31 12.06 -2.48 -5.07
C ILE A 31 12.29 -2.54 -6.57
N ASP A 32 12.31 -1.38 -7.23
CA ASP A 32 12.87 -1.28 -8.56
C ASP A 32 14.38 -1.42 -8.44
N VAL A 33 14.87 -2.58 -8.87
CA VAL A 33 16.30 -2.91 -8.86
C VAL A 33 17.00 -2.20 -10.02
N LEU A 34 16.25 -1.72 -11.01
CA LEU A 34 16.78 -1.09 -12.20
C LEU A 34 16.46 0.42 -12.19
N PRO A 35 17.47 1.28 -12.43
CA PRO A 35 17.18 2.69 -12.63
C PRO A 35 16.25 2.86 -13.82
N LEU A 36 15.28 3.75 -13.65
CA LEU A 36 14.32 4.08 -14.68
C LEU A 36 15.04 4.68 -15.90
N ASP A 37 14.95 3.97 -17.04
CA ASP A 37 15.50 4.42 -18.32
C ASP A 37 14.52 5.40 -18.99
N VAL A 38 14.76 6.69 -18.75
CA VAL A 38 13.95 7.78 -19.31
C VAL A 38 14.11 7.95 -20.82
N SER A 39 15.16 7.37 -21.43
CA SER A 39 15.41 7.47 -22.88
C SER A 39 14.31 6.83 -23.74
N GLN A 40 13.50 5.96 -23.13
CA GLN A 40 12.40 5.24 -23.77
C GLN A 40 11.10 6.07 -23.81
N TYR A 41 11.13 7.33 -23.38
CA TYR A 41 9.95 8.20 -23.27
C TYR A 41 10.13 9.48 -24.10
N ASP A 42 9.06 9.82 -24.78
CA ASP A 42 9.00 10.77 -25.89
C ASP A 42 7.98 11.90 -25.63
N ILE A 43 7.19 11.79 -24.55
CA ILE A 43 6.27 12.82 -24.08
C ILE A 43 6.99 13.69 -23.03
N PRO A 44 7.23 14.99 -23.28
CA PRO A 44 8.01 15.85 -22.38
C PRO A 44 7.50 15.90 -20.93
N HIS A 45 6.19 15.94 -20.73
CA HIS A 45 5.58 15.92 -19.38
C HIS A 45 5.88 14.61 -18.63
N HIS A 46 5.90 13.48 -19.35
CA HIS A 46 6.24 12.20 -18.73
C HIS A 46 7.71 12.18 -18.32
N VAL A 47 8.61 12.71 -19.17
CA VAL A 47 10.04 12.83 -18.85
C VAL A 47 10.26 13.67 -17.60
N GLU A 48 9.62 14.83 -17.47
CA GLU A 48 9.70 15.67 -16.28
C GLU A 48 9.23 14.93 -15.00
N MET A 49 8.10 14.21 -15.08
CA MET A 49 7.62 13.38 -13.98
C MET A 49 8.58 12.23 -13.64
N LEU A 50 9.15 11.57 -14.65
CA LEU A 50 10.10 10.46 -14.53
C LEU A 50 11.39 10.89 -13.82
N GLU A 51 11.95 12.04 -14.21
CA GLU A 51 13.15 12.61 -13.59
C GLU A 51 12.93 12.95 -12.11
N SER A 52 11.72 13.42 -11.75
CA SER A 52 11.37 13.75 -10.37
C SER A 52 11.32 12.54 -9.41
N VAL A 53 11.23 11.30 -9.95
CA VAL A 53 11.07 10.07 -9.16
C VAL A 53 12.23 9.07 -9.28
N GLN A 54 13.24 9.36 -10.10
CA GLN A 54 14.33 8.46 -10.48
C GLN A 54 15.27 8.06 -9.31
N SER A 55 15.30 8.85 -8.24
CA SER A 55 16.33 8.76 -7.19
C SER A 55 16.13 7.68 -6.13
N SER A 56 14.99 6.98 -6.12
CA SER A 56 14.65 6.02 -5.08
C SER A 56 14.21 4.68 -5.67
N PRO A 57 14.68 3.53 -5.15
CA PRO A 57 14.31 2.21 -5.66
C PRO A 57 12.95 1.75 -5.10
N ILE A 58 12.28 2.52 -4.25
CA ILE A 58 11.04 2.08 -3.58
C ILE A 58 9.83 2.33 -4.50
N MET A 59 9.35 1.32 -5.22
CA MET A 59 8.15 1.44 -6.07
C MET A 59 6.92 0.92 -5.36
N PRO A 60 5.77 1.62 -5.40
CA PRO A 60 4.55 1.09 -4.82
C PRO A 60 4.12 -0.15 -5.61
N LEU A 61 3.84 -1.26 -4.93
CA LEU A 61 2.96 -2.25 -5.51
C LEU A 61 1.61 -1.55 -5.69
N PRO A 62 1.07 -1.54 -6.91
CA PRO A 62 -0.11 -0.78 -7.21
C PRO A 62 -1.20 -1.12 -6.20
N LEU A 63 -1.70 -0.07 -5.52
CA LEU A 63 -2.95 -0.11 -4.78
C LEU A 63 -4.07 -0.61 -5.70
N ARG A 64 -5.30 -0.57 -5.20
CA ARG A 64 -6.48 -0.41 -6.05
C ARG A 64 -6.30 0.82 -6.97
N VAL A 65 -5.57 0.69 -8.07
CA VAL A 65 -5.27 1.75 -9.05
C VAL A 65 -6.59 2.31 -9.58
N ASP A 66 -7.59 1.44 -9.72
CA ASP A 66 -8.96 1.84 -10.01
C ASP A 66 -9.53 2.86 -9.01
N ARG A 67 -9.19 2.80 -7.72
CA ARG A 67 -9.60 3.81 -6.73
C ARG A 67 -8.89 5.14 -6.93
N VAL A 68 -7.58 5.12 -7.22
CA VAL A 68 -6.79 6.33 -7.53
C VAL A 68 -7.37 7.03 -8.76
N PHE A 69 -7.63 6.28 -9.83
CA PHE A 69 -8.24 6.79 -11.07
C PHE A 69 -9.62 7.40 -10.87
N ASN A 70 -10.39 6.88 -9.92
CA ASN A 70 -11.76 7.31 -9.67
C ASN A 70 -11.88 8.31 -8.50
N GLY A 71 -10.77 8.82 -7.95
CA GLY A 71 -10.82 9.73 -6.78
C GLY A 71 -11.31 9.08 -5.48
N LYS A 72 -11.39 7.75 -5.41
CA LYS A 72 -12.01 7.01 -4.31
C LYS A 72 -11.04 6.76 -3.17
N SER A 73 -11.46 7.02 -1.94
CA SER A 73 -10.61 6.85 -0.76
C SER A 73 -10.06 5.43 -0.60
N THR A 74 -8.86 5.30 -0.05
CA THR A 74 -8.23 4.01 0.31
C THR A 74 -7.81 4.08 1.78
N ILE A 75 -7.91 2.96 2.52
CA ILE A 75 -7.44 2.92 3.91
C ILE A 75 -5.95 2.57 3.90
N LEU A 76 -5.16 3.38 4.59
CA LEU A 76 -3.72 3.24 4.68
C LEU A 76 -3.34 2.41 5.91
N ILE A 77 -2.48 1.41 5.72
CA ILE A 77 -1.81 0.70 6.80
C ILE A 77 -0.36 1.16 6.83
N ARG A 78 0.12 1.59 8.00
CA ARG A 78 1.48 2.08 8.18
C ARG A 78 2.04 1.80 9.56
N PRO A 79 3.37 1.73 9.72
CA PRO A 79 3.99 1.83 11.03
C PRO A 79 3.58 3.13 11.71
N ARG A 80 3.32 3.05 13.03
CA ARG A 80 3.05 4.23 13.87
C ARG A 80 4.33 4.97 14.24
N GLU A 81 5.42 4.23 14.38
CA GLU A 81 6.72 4.71 14.82
C GLU A 81 7.78 4.57 13.72
N PRO A 82 8.84 5.40 13.76
CA PRO A 82 10.01 5.21 12.91
C PRO A 82 10.58 3.80 12.99
N VAL A 83 10.96 3.26 11.83
CA VAL A 83 11.60 1.94 11.74
C VAL A 83 13.09 2.15 11.58
N SER A 84 13.87 1.63 12.52
CA SER A 84 15.33 1.73 12.49
C SER A 84 16.01 0.36 12.46
N PHE A 85 17.21 0.34 11.87
CA PHE A 85 18.06 -0.83 11.81
C PHE A 85 19.53 -0.41 11.78
N SER A 86 20.39 -1.13 12.52
CA SER A 86 21.83 -0.86 12.55
C SER A 86 22.53 -1.53 11.37
N ILE A 87 23.27 -0.75 10.59
CA ILE A 87 24.05 -1.20 9.44
C ILE A 87 25.51 -0.83 9.72
N ASP A 88 26.28 -1.80 10.21
CA ASP A 88 27.66 -1.63 10.62
C ASP A 88 27.78 -0.49 11.67
N GLU A 89 28.46 0.62 11.37
CA GLU A 89 28.58 1.78 12.29
C GLU A 89 27.42 2.81 12.16
N TYR A 90 26.51 2.61 11.20
CA TYR A 90 25.44 3.55 10.90
C TYR A 90 24.08 3.08 11.43
N LEU A 91 23.25 4.02 11.86
CA LEU A 91 21.84 3.76 12.15
C LEU A 91 20.98 4.23 10.98
N ALA A 92 20.41 3.29 10.24
CA ALA A 92 19.43 3.60 9.21
C ALA A 92 18.04 3.76 9.83
N VAL A 93 17.32 4.82 9.45
CA VAL A 93 15.99 5.15 9.99
C VAL A 93 15.05 5.47 8.82
N ILE A 94 13.86 4.88 8.86
CA ILE A 94 12.75 5.18 7.96
C ILE A 94 11.66 5.90 8.74
N ASP A 95 11.42 7.15 8.36
CA ASP A 95 10.22 7.88 8.78
C ASP A 95 9.00 7.37 7.96
N PRO A 96 7.96 6.80 8.60
CA PRO A 96 6.86 6.17 7.88
C PRO A 96 6.06 7.17 7.04
N GLN A 97 5.92 8.42 7.49
CA GLN A 97 5.16 9.44 6.79
C GLN A 97 5.86 9.86 5.50
N GLN A 98 7.16 10.16 5.58
CA GLN A 98 7.97 10.53 4.42
C GLN A 98 8.09 9.36 3.43
N PHE A 99 8.22 8.13 3.96
CA PHE A 99 8.27 6.93 3.14
C PHE A 99 6.98 6.72 2.34
N ILE A 100 5.82 6.84 2.99
CA ILE A 100 4.52 6.74 2.32
C ILE A 100 4.34 7.87 1.31
N GLN A 101 4.68 9.10 1.67
CA GLN A 101 4.58 10.24 0.75
C GLN A 101 5.40 9.99 -0.51
N SER A 102 6.64 9.54 -0.37
CA SER A 102 7.52 9.19 -1.50
C SER A 102 6.92 8.08 -2.35
N GLY A 103 6.35 7.07 -1.69
CA GLY A 103 5.64 5.99 -2.31
C GLY A 103 4.42 6.40 -3.12
N ILE A 104 3.63 7.34 -2.60
CA ILE A 104 2.45 7.88 -3.27
C ILE A 104 2.84 8.71 -4.48
N THR A 105 3.86 9.56 -4.38
CA THR A 105 4.37 10.31 -5.53
C THR A 105 4.73 9.37 -6.69
N LYS A 106 5.36 8.23 -6.38
CA LYS A 106 5.68 7.22 -7.37
C LYS A 106 4.48 6.44 -7.88
N LEU A 107 3.44 6.26 -7.06
CA LEU A 107 2.21 5.63 -7.49
C LEU A 107 1.54 6.52 -8.53
N LEU A 108 1.44 7.82 -8.26
CA LEU A 108 0.92 8.82 -9.19
C LEU A 108 1.70 8.80 -10.51
N TYR A 109 3.04 8.76 -10.42
CA TYR A 109 3.91 8.55 -11.59
C TYR A 109 3.55 7.28 -12.36
N PHE A 110 3.48 6.12 -11.68
CA PHE A 110 3.20 4.84 -12.31
C PHE A 110 1.82 4.86 -12.98
N THR A 111 0.81 5.39 -12.30
CA THR A 111 -0.54 5.52 -12.83
C THR A 111 -0.65 6.52 -13.97
N GLU A 112 0.19 7.55 -14.05
CA GLU A 112 0.16 8.47 -15.18
C GLU A 112 0.90 7.88 -16.37
N VAL A 113 2.18 7.55 -16.20
CA VAL A 113 3.09 7.25 -17.32
C VAL A 113 2.95 5.82 -17.84
N ARG A 114 2.73 4.82 -16.96
CA ARG A 114 2.51 3.43 -17.41
C ARG A 114 1.08 3.23 -17.86
N ALA A 115 0.11 3.80 -17.15
CA ALA A 115 -1.28 3.62 -17.53
C ALA A 115 -1.64 4.40 -18.81
N SER A 116 -1.08 5.59 -19.07
CA SER A 116 -1.33 6.29 -20.34
C SER A 116 -0.85 5.51 -21.56
N ARG A 117 0.10 4.57 -21.39
CA ARG A 117 0.58 3.69 -22.46
C ARG A 117 -0.34 2.49 -22.70
N GLU A 118 -0.96 1.98 -21.65
CA GLU A 118 -1.77 0.75 -21.69
C GLU A 118 -3.29 1.03 -21.74
N PHE A 119 -3.73 2.20 -21.31
CA PHE A 119 -5.13 2.60 -21.20
C PHE A 119 -5.41 3.89 -21.97
N VAL A 120 -6.66 4.06 -22.40
CA VAL A 120 -7.13 5.24 -23.16
C VAL A 120 -7.28 6.48 -22.26
N SER A 121 -7.13 6.33 -20.95
CA SER A 121 -7.34 7.37 -19.95
C SER A 121 -6.12 7.51 -19.03
N SER A 122 -5.68 8.74 -18.78
CA SER A 122 -4.66 9.09 -17.80
C SER A 122 -5.28 9.54 -16.46
N LEU A 123 -4.46 9.65 -15.42
CA LEU A 123 -4.91 10.11 -14.11
C LEU A 123 -4.99 11.63 -14.12
N THR A 124 -6.18 12.20 -14.03
CA THR A 124 -6.31 13.66 -13.96
C THR A 124 -5.75 14.19 -12.63
N LEU A 125 -5.16 15.39 -12.65
CA LEU A 125 -4.71 16.09 -11.44
C LEU A 125 -5.84 16.24 -10.41
N GLU A 126 -7.08 16.42 -10.87
CA GLU A 126 -8.27 16.50 -10.04
C GLU A 126 -8.52 15.18 -9.29
N ASN A 127 -8.56 14.05 -10.00
CA ASN A 127 -8.78 12.73 -9.39
C ASN A 127 -7.65 12.37 -8.41
N ALA A 128 -6.40 12.70 -8.75
CA ALA A 128 -5.25 12.52 -7.87
C ALA A 128 -5.39 13.34 -6.57
N ARG A 129 -5.82 14.60 -6.67
CA ARG A 129 -6.06 15.48 -5.51
C ARG A 129 -7.23 15.00 -4.67
N GLU A 130 -8.34 14.59 -5.30
CA GLU A 130 -9.52 14.08 -4.63
C GLU A 130 -9.20 12.79 -3.86
N TRP A 131 -8.52 11.86 -4.52
CA TRP A 131 -8.03 10.63 -3.90
C TRP A 131 -7.12 10.92 -2.71
N TRP A 132 -6.11 11.79 -2.86
CA TRP A 132 -5.17 12.08 -1.78
C TRP A 132 -5.85 12.73 -0.58
N ASN A 133 -6.70 13.74 -0.82
CA ASN A 133 -7.40 14.43 0.25
C ASN A 133 -8.38 13.53 1.01
N SER A 134 -8.99 12.58 0.33
CA SER A 134 -9.88 11.61 0.96
C SER A 134 -9.15 10.44 1.65
N THR A 135 -7.88 10.19 1.31
CA THR A 135 -7.11 9.01 1.78
C THR A 135 -6.12 9.34 2.89
N LYS A 136 -5.46 10.51 2.87
CA LYS A 136 -4.29 10.84 3.73
C LYS A 136 -4.53 10.77 5.25
N ASN A 137 -5.78 10.78 5.68
CA ASN A 137 -6.18 10.70 7.09
C ASN A 137 -6.90 9.39 7.45
N LEU A 138 -7.13 8.50 6.47
CA LEU A 138 -7.79 7.22 6.70
C LEU A 138 -6.75 6.16 7.05
N TYR A 139 -6.50 6.00 8.34
CA TYR A 139 -5.56 5.01 8.86
C TYR A 139 -6.31 3.81 9.43
N GLY A 140 -5.97 2.62 8.95
CA GLY A 140 -6.51 1.38 9.48
C GLY A 140 -5.64 0.85 10.61
N LYS A 141 -6.21 0.75 11.82
CA LYS A 141 -5.53 0.19 12.99
C LYS A 141 -5.51 -1.33 12.96
N LEU A 142 -4.70 -1.88 12.05
CA LEU A 142 -4.59 -3.31 11.80
C LEU A 142 -3.24 -3.80 12.34
N ARG A 143 -3.13 -3.94 13.67
CA ARG A 143 -1.87 -4.18 14.39
C ARG A 143 -0.98 -5.25 13.73
N SER A 144 -1.54 -6.41 13.40
CA SER A 144 -0.78 -7.48 12.74
C SER A 144 -0.20 -7.07 11.37
N LEU A 145 -0.94 -6.29 10.59
CA LEU A 145 -0.48 -5.81 9.28
C LEU A 145 0.48 -4.63 9.40
N GLU A 146 0.34 -3.81 10.45
CA GLU A 146 1.34 -2.79 10.81
C GLU A 146 2.67 -3.46 11.19
N GLU A 147 2.63 -4.53 11.99
CA GLU A 147 3.79 -5.33 12.39
C GLU A 147 4.47 -5.99 11.18
N ASP A 148 3.69 -6.58 10.26
CA ASP A 148 4.21 -7.14 9.00
C ASP A 148 4.92 -6.06 8.17
N PHE A 149 4.33 -4.87 8.09
CA PHE A 149 4.93 -3.76 7.36
C PHE A 149 6.23 -3.28 8.02
N VAL A 150 6.30 -3.21 9.35
CA VAL A 150 7.56 -2.95 10.07
C VAL A 150 8.61 -4.01 9.73
N ALA A 151 8.22 -5.29 9.66
CA ALA A 151 9.13 -6.37 9.29
C ALA A 151 9.68 -6.19 7.87
N PHE A 152 8.84 -5.79 6.90
CA PHE A 152 9.28 -5.51 5.54
C PHE A 152 10.29 -4.36 5.48
N LEU A 153 10.04 -3.27 6.20
CA LEU A 153 10.95 -2.13 6.26
C LEU A 153 12.29 -2.48 6.92
N LYS A 154 12.27 -3.28 7.99
CA LYS A 154 13.50 -3.78 8.62
C LYS A 154 14.28 -4.68 7.66
N ALA A 155 13.61 -5.56 6.95
CA ALA A 155 14.25 -6.41 5.94
C ALA A 155 14.87 -5.59 4.81
N TYR A 156 14.19 -4.53 4.37
CA TYR A 156 14.73 -3.60 3.37
C TYR A 156 16.01 -2.92 3.87
N LEU A 157 16.02 -2.39 5.09
CA LEU A 157 17.21 -1.79 5.67
C LEU A 157 18.36 -2.80 5.79
N HIS A 158 18.05 -3.99 6.33
CA HIS A 158 19.03 -5.03 6.60
C HIS A 158 19.67 -5.63 5.35
N ILE A 159 18.91 -5.75 4.27
CA ILE A 159 19.35 -6.45 3.05
C ILE A 159 19.77 -5.44 1.98
N MET A 160 18.87 -4.52 1.63
CA MET A 160 19.02 -3.70 0.42
C MET A 160 19.85 -2.46 0.68
N VAL A 161 19.56 -1.75 1.78
CA VAL A 161 20.35 -0.58 2.16
C VAL A 161 21.76 -1.01 2.52
N LYS A 162 21.91 -2.10 3.28
CA LYS A 162 23.22 -2.68 3.58
C LYS A 162 24.00 -3.04 2.32
N ALA A 163 23.40 -3.81 1.40
CA ALA A 163 24.05 -4.17 0.15
C ALA A 163 24.48 -2.95 -0.65
N LYS A 164 23.64 -1.91 -0.71
CA LYS A 164 23.97 -0.65 -1.38
C LYS A 164 25.13 0.10 -0.72
N VAL A 165 25.15 0.21 0.61
CA VAL A 165 26.22 0.88 1.36
C VAL A 165 27.55 0.14 1.21
N ASN A 166 27.51 -1.19 1.20
CA ASN A 166 28.68 -2.05 1.13
C ASN A 166 29.12 -2.40 -0.31
N ASN A 167 28.47 -1.81 -1.33
CA ASN A 167 28.70 -2.11 -2.75
C ASN A 167 28.61 -3.61 -3.10
N GLU A 168 27.65 -4.32 -2.49
CA GLU A 168 27.35 -5.72 -2.75
C GLU A 168 26.43 -5.88 -3.98
N ASP A 169 26.25 -7.11 -4.46
CA ASP A 169 25.34 -7.40 -5.59
C ASP A 169 23.87 -7.13 -5.24
N LEU A 170 23.31 -6.08 -5.83
CA LEU A 170 21.94 -5.65 -5.62
C LEU A 170 20.90 -6.64 -6.18
N ILE A 171 21.23 -7.42 -7.21
CA ILE A 171 20.29 -8.42 -7.76
C ILE A 171 20.12 -9.55 -6.75
N SER A 172 21.22 -10.12 -6.25
CA SER A 172 21.17 -11.14 -5.20
C SER A 172 20.52 -10.62 -3.92
N ALA A 173 20.78 -9.37 -3.52
CA ALA A 173 20.13 -8.74 -2.38
C ALA A 173 18.61 -8.63 -2.58
N ALA A 174 18.17 -8.21 -3.77
CA ALA A 174 16.75 -8.12 -4.11
C ALA A 174 16.05 -9.47 -4.07
N THR A 175 16.69 -10.54 -4.57
CA THR A 175 16.16 -11.91 -4.46
C THR A 175 15.96 -12.32 -3.01
N LYS A 176 16.98 -12.11 -2.15
CA LYS A 176 16.90 -12.42 -0.72
C LYS A 176 15.81 -11.62 0.00
N TYR A 177 15.67 -10.34 -0.34
CA TYR A 177 14.59 -9.51 0.18
C TYR A 177 13.22 -10.10 -0.20
N CYS A 178 12.99 -10.40 -1.47
CA CYS A 178 11.73 -10.98 -1.94
C CYS A 178 11.42 -12.33 -1.27
N GLU A 179 12.41 -13.18 -1.04
CA GLU A 179 12.24 -14.44 -0.31
C GLU A 179 11.78 -14.21 1.13
N LEU A 180 12.41 -13.27 1.84
CA LEU A 180 12.02 -12.95 3.21
C LEU A 180 10.61 -12.34 3.30
N ILE A 181 10.26 -11.43 2.39
CA ILE A 181 8.89 -10.88 2.29
C ILE A 181 7.88 -11.99 2.04
N ARG A 182 8.18 -12.91 1.12
CA ARG A 182 7.32 -14.07 0.84
C ARG A 182 7.12 -14.92 2.10
N ASP A 183 8.17 -15.15 2.87
CA ASP A 183 8.10 -16.00 4.06
C ASP A 183 7.25 -15.35 5.17
N VAL A 184 7.37 -14.03 5.38
CA VAL A 184 6.48 -13.27 6.29
C VAL A 184 5.03 -13.34 5.82
N CYS A 185 4.77 -13.13 4.53
CA CYS A 185 3.42 -13.25 3.97
C CYS A 185 2.85 -14.66 4.13
N ASN A 186 3.66 -15.70 3.89
CA ASN A 186 3.24 -17.09 4.04
C ASN A 186 2.91 -17.42 5.50
N GLN A 187 3.70 -16.93 6.45
CA GLN A 187 3.40 -17.07 7.87
C GLN A 187 2.05 -16.43 8.20
N ARG A 188 1.80 -15.19 7.74
CA ARG A 188 0.53 -14.51 7.98
C ARG A 188 -0.66 -15.25 7.37
N ILE A 189 -0.50 -15.83 6.19
CA ILE A 189 -1.53 -16.67 5.55
C ILE A 189 -1.79 -17.93 6.37
N GLN A 190 -0.74 -18.57 6.91
CA GLN A 190 -0.86 -19.78 7.73
C GLN A 190 -1.54 -19.51 9.08
N GLU A 191 -1.30 -18.35 9.69
CA GLU A 191 -1.96 -17.93 10.93
C GLU A 191 -3.47 -17.74 10.73
N LYS A 192 -3.93 -17.37 9.53
CA LYS A 192 -5.35 -17.17 9.14
C LYS A 192 -6.10 -16.07 9.89
N TYR A 193 -5.53 -15.47 10.93
CA TYR A 193 -6.12 -14.38 11.70
C TYR A 193 -5.21 -13.16 11.74
N ILE A 194 -5.81 -12.00 12.02
CA ILE A 194 -5.10 -10.76 12.32
C ILE A 194 -5.68 -10.11 13.57
N ILE A 195 -4.85 -9.34 14.26
CA ILE A 195 -5.24 -8.48 15.37
C ILE A 195 -5.62 -7.10 14.80
N VAL A 196 -6.80 -6.63 15.18
CA VAL A 196 -7.34 -5.32 14.80
C VAL A 196 -7.73 -4.53 16.05
N GLU A 197 -7.54 -3.22 16.03
CA GLU A 197 -7.92 -2.33 17.13
C GLU A 197 -9.27 -1.67 16.79
N MET A 198 -10.32 -2.00 17.54
CA MET A 198 -11.65 -1.41 17.41
C MET A 198 -12.07 -0.79 18.74
N LYS A 199 -12.43 0.50 18.76
CA LYS A 199 -12.83 1.22 19.99
C LYS A 199 -11.81 1.03 21.13
N GLU A 200 -10.52 1.16 20.80
CA GLU A 200 -9.39 1.00 21.74
C GLU A 200 -9.27 -0.42 22.35
N LYS A 201 -9.93 -1.42 21.74
CA LYS A 201 -9.82 -2.82 22.13
C LYS A 201 -9.27 -3.66 20.99
N GLU A 202 -8.34 -4.54 21.32
CA GLU A 202 -7.82 -5.52 20.37
C GLU A 202 -8.83 -6.66 20.16
N LYS A 203 -8.99 -7.05 18.91
CA LYS A 203 -9.81 -8.20 18.50
C LYS A 203 -9.05 -9.06 17.52
N LEU A 204 -9.17 -10.37 17.70
CA LEU A 204 -8.72 -11.35 16.73
C LEU A 204 -9.83 -11.54 15.68
N VAL A 205 -9.48 -11.41 14.40
CA VAL A 205 -10.42 -11.59 13.29
C VAL A 205 -9.81 -12.47 12.21
N ASP A 206 -10.60 -13.36 11.63
CA ASP A 206 -10.16 -14.21 10.52
C ASP A 206 -9.78 -13.35 9.32
N LEU A 207 -8.57 -13.51 8.78
CA LEU A 207 -8.06 -12.81 7.61
C LEU A 207 -8.75 -13.27 6.32
N TYR A 208 -9.10 -14.55 6.26
CA TYR A 208 -9.76 -15.18 5.12
C TYR A 208 -10.92 -16.07 5.57
N GLU A 209 -11.93 -16.17 4.71
CA GLU A 209 -13.00 -17.18 4.78
C GLU A 209 -12.94 -18.08 3.55
N MET A 210 -13.24 -19.37 3.73
CA MET A 210 -13.50 -20.25 2.60
C MET A 210 -14.88 -19.93 2.05
N LYS A 211 -14.97 -19.63 0.75
CA LYS A 211 -16.23 -19.36 0.06
C LYS A 211 -16.28 -20.13 -1.25
N GLU A 212 -17.46 -20.63 -1.62
CA GLU A 212 -17.64 -21.32 -2.90
C GLU A 212 -17.46 -20.31 -4.05
N GLY A 213 -16.52 -20.58 -4.94
CA GLY A 213 -16.21 -19.75 -6.10
C GLY A 213 -15.99 -20.56 -7.37
N LYS A 214 -16.02 -19.88 -8.53
CA LYS A 214 -15.81 -20.50 -9.83
C LYS A 214 -14.35 -20.33 -10.25
N VAL A 215 -13.63 -21.45 -10.38
CA VAL A 215 -12.23 -21.48 -10.83
C VAL A 215 -12.18 -22.06 -12.24
N PHE A 216 -11.32 -21.51 -13.10
CA PHE A 216 -11.06 -22.09 -14.43
C PHE A 216 -10.01 -23.20 -14.30
N GLU A 217 -10.40 -24.44 -14.54
CA GLU A 217 -9.45 -25.57 -14.59
C GLU A 217 -8.89 -25.78 -16.00
N GLN A 218 -9.66 -25.42 -17.02
CA GLN A 218 -9.26 -25.42 -18.43
C GLN A 218 -9.88 -24.21 -19.12
N ARG A 219 -9.32 -23.83 -20.28
CA ARG A 219 -9.89 -22.77 -21.14
C ARG A 219 -11.39 -23.09 -21.34
N PHE A 220 -12.26 -22.19 -20.90
CA PHE A 220 -13.73 -22.31 -20.93
C PHE A 220 -14.41 -23.29 -19.94
N ARG A 221 -13.69 -24.06 -19.12
CA ARG A 221 -14.30 -24.94 -18.10
C ARG A 221 -14.17 -24.34 -16.70
N ARG A 222 -15.31 -23.92 -16.14
CA ARG A 222 -15.40 -23.42 -14.76
C ARG A 222 -15.90 -24.52 -13.83
N THR A 223 -15.16 -24.79 -12.77
CA THR A 223 -15.55 -25.73 -11.70
C THR A 223 -15.78 -24.94 -10.42
N LYS A 224 -16.75 -25.36 -9.60
CA LYS A 224 -16.94 -24.80 -8.27
C LYS A 224 -15.91 -25.38 -7.31
N ARG A 225 -15.16 -24.54 -6.61
CA ARG A 225 -14.24 -24.93 -5.55
C ARG A 225 -14.41 -23.98 -4.38
N GLU A 226 -14.11 -24.46 -3.18
CA GLU A 226 -13.86 -23.54 -2.07
C GLU A 226 -12.58 -22.76 -2.36
N ILE A 227 -12.70 -21.44 -2.40
CA ILE A 227 -11.60 -20.52 -2.60
C ILE A 227 -11.45 -19.65 -1.37
N LEU A 228 -10.20 -19.36 -1.03
CA LEU A 228 -9.82 -18.44 0.02
C LEU A 228 -10.28 -17.03 -0.39
N ASN A 229 -11.24 -16.44 0.33
CA ASN A 229 -11.72 -15.09 0.11
C ASN A 229 -11.33 -14.19 1.29
N PRO A 230 -10.86 -12.96 1.05
CA PRO A 230 -10.64 -11.99 2.13
C PRO A 230 -11.96 -11.66 2.84
N THR A 231 -12.00 -11.75 4.16
CA THR A 231 -13.18 -11.41 4.98
C THR A 231 -13.35 -9.89 5.12
N PHE A 232 -14.45 -9.40 5.69
CA PHE A 232 -14.58 -7.97 6.05
C PHE A 232 -13.88 -7.67 7.39
N VAL A 233 -13.27 -6.49 7.53
CA VAL A 233 -12.94 -5.88 8.83
C VAL A 233 -13.64 -4.55 8.88
N ASP A 234 -14.38 -4.31 9.95
CA ASP A 234 -14.88 -2.99 10.26
C ASP A 234 -13.70 -2.19 10.86
N ILE A 235 -13.23 -1.21 10.12
CA ILE A 235 -12.12 -0.34 10.50
C ILE A 235 -12.78 0.99 10.87
N GLU A 236 -13.21 1.10 12.13
CA GLU A 236 -13.81 2.32 12.69
C GLU A 236 -12.77 3.42 12.88
#